data_AF-A0A258Z094-F1
#
_entry.id   AF-A0A258Z094-F1
#
_cell.length_a   1.000
_cell.length_b   1.000
_cell.length_c   1.000
_cell.angle_alpha   90.00
_cell.angle_beta   90.00
_cell.angle_gamma   90.00
#
_symmetry.space_group_name_H-M   'P 1'
#
loop_
_entity.id
_entity.type
_entity.pdbx_description
1 polymer ?
#
loop_
_entity_poly.entity_id
_entity_poly.type
_entity_poly.pdbx_seq_one_letter_code
_entity_poly.pdbx_strand_id
1 'polypeptide(L)'
;MDEFFEHVAFETATEIEQLSRLAYELRENHNAILKHHGAENEAVLLQQIQAGEVTEHPAYEHYLAARILADTREIVRTTLVERLKEANRT
;
A
#
# COMPACT_ATOMS: atom_id res chain seq x y z
N MET A 1 21.97 7.02 -11.63
CA MET A 1 21.15 6.20 -10.73
C MET A 1 21.67 4.78 -10.92
N ASP A 2 22.95 4.53 -10.62
CA ASP A 2 23.64 3.35 -11.21
C ASP A 2 24.37 2.47 -10.20
N GLU A 3 24.55 2.89 -8.94
CA GLU A 3 25.34 2.12 -7.96
C GLU A 3 24.52 1.12 -7.11
N PHE A 4 23.19 1.25 -7.04
CA PHE A 4 22.39 0.39 -6.13
C PHE A 4 22.10 -1.01 -6.68
N PHE A 5 22.19 -1.18 -8.01
CA PHE A 5 21.87 -2.44 -8.71
C PHE A 5 23.06 -3.01 -9.49
N GLU A 6 24.28 -2.51 -9.26
CA GLU A 6 25.46 -2.87 -10.06
C GLU A 6 25.79 -4.37 -10.01
N HIS A 7 25.27 -5.10 -9.02
CA HIS A 7 25.45 -6.55 -8.84
C HIS A 7 24.13 -7.34 -8.85
N VAL A 8 23.01 -6.68 -9.17
CA VAL A 8 21.68 -7.30 -9.18
C VAL A 8 21.32 -7.68 -10.62
N ALA A 9 20.87 -8.91 -10.82
CA ALA A 9 20.38 -9.35 -12.13
C ALA A 9 19.26 -8.41 -12.62
N PHE A 10 19.30 -8.03 -13.90
CA PHE A 10 18.34 -7.08 -14.49
C PHE A 10 16.87 -7.43 -14.21
N GLU A 11 16.54 -8.73 -14.25
CA GLU A 11 15.21 -9.23 -13.93
C GLU A 11 14.81 -8.93 -12.47
N THR A 12 15.72 -9.17 -11.52
CA THR A 12 15.50 -8.89 -10.09
C THR A 12 15.40 -7.40 -9.82
N ALA A 13 16.23 -6.57 -10.46
CA ALA A 13 16.16 -5.12 -10.34
C ALA A 13 14.81 -4.58 -10.85
N THR A 14 14.33 -5.11 -11.98
CA THR A 14 13.03 -4.76 -12.56
C THR A 14 11.87 -5.17 -11.63
N GLU A 15 11.92 -6.36 -11.05
CA GLU A 15 10.90 -6.83 -10.11
C GLU A 15 10.84 -5.95 -8.84
N ILE A 16 12.01 -5.58 -8.29
CA ILE A 16 12.12 -4.66 -7.15
C ILE A 16 11.51 -3.29 -7.47
N GLU A 17 11.79 -2.74 -8.66
CA GLU A 17 11.22 -1.46 -9.10
C GLU A 17 9.69 -1.54 -9.20
N GLN A 18 9.16 -2.59 -9.83
CA GLN A 18 7.72 -2.79 -10.01
C GLN A 18 6.99 -2.93 -8.68
N LEU A 19 7.52 -3.74 -7.76
CA LEU A 19 6.97 -3.90 -6.41
C LEU A 19 7.02 -2.59 -5.61
N SER A 20 8.11 -1.82 -5.75
CA SER A 20 8.25 -0.52 -5.08
C SER A 20 7.21 0.49 -5.60
N ARG A 21 7.00 0.55 -6.91
CA ARG A 21 5.97 1.39 -7.53
C ARG A 21 4.57 0.96 -7.10
N LEU A 22 4.28 -0.34 -7.11
CA LEU A 22 2.98 -0.86 -6.67
C LEU A 22 2.70 -0.53 -5.20
N ALA A 23 3.68 -0.68 -4.30
CA ALA A 23 3.54 -0.32 -2.89
C ALA A 23 3.24 1.18 -2.69
N TYR A 24 3.80 2.03 -3.55
CA TYR A 24 3.53 3.47 -3.56
C TYR A 24 2.10 3.77 -4.06
N GLU A 25 1.68 3.19 -5.18
CA GLU A 25 0.34 3.39 -5.74
C GLU A 25 -0.76 2.93 -4.76
N LEU A 26 -0.58 1.78 -4.12
CA LEU A 26 -1.50 1.29 -3.09
C LEU A 26 -1.61 2.25 -1.91
N ARG A 27 -0.49 2.84 -1.48
CA ARG A 27 -0.47 3.85 -0.42
C ARG A 27 -1.22 5.13 -0.82
N GLU A 28 -1.00 5.62 -2.03
CA GLU A 28 -1.66 6.84 -2.50
C GLU A 28 -3.17 6.63 -2.67
N ASN A 29 -3.59 5.49 -3.22
CA ASN A 29 -5.01 5.14 -3.34
C ASN A 29 -5.67 5.01 -1.96
N HIS A 30 -4.99 4.36 -1.01
CA HIS A 30 -5.43 4.26 0.38
C HIS A 30 -5.63 5.64 1.01
N ASN A 31 -4.61 6.50 0.91
CA ASN A 31 -4.66 7.87 1.43
C ASN A 31 -5.77 8.69 0.76
N ALA A 32 -6.00 8.53 -0.54
CA ALA A 32 -7.03 9.26 -1.26
C ALA A 32 -8.43 8.91 -0.76
N ILE A 33 -8.70 7.63 -0.50
CA ILE A 33 -9.97 7.15 0.05
C ILE A 33 -10.20 7.72 1.46
N LEU A 34 -9.18 7.68 2.32
CA LEU A 34 -9.31 8.19 3.70
C LEU A 34 -9.49 9.72 3.73
N LYS A 35 -8.73 10.45 2.91
CA LYS A 35 -8.86 11.91 2.77
C LYS A 35 -10.24 12.33 2.27
N HIS A 36 -10.89 11.53 1.43
CA HIS A 36 -12.25 11.80 0.96
C HIS A 36 -13.25 11.91 2.13
N HIS A 37 -13.03 11.16 3.21
CA HIS A 37 -13.88 11.19 4.41
C HIS A 37 -13.28 12.02 5.56
N GLY A 38 -12.12 12.67 5.35
CA GLY A 38 -11.41 13.37 6.41
C GLY A 38 -10.91 12.45 7.54
N ALA A 39 -10.77 11.16 7.26
CA ALA A 39 -10.32 10.16 8.23
C ALA A 39 -8.79 10.03 8.20
N GLU A 40 -8.16 9.89 9.36
CA GLU A 40 -6.71 9.69 9.45
C GLU A 40 -6.29 8.23 9.16
N ASN A 41 -7.18 7.29 9.45
CA ASN A 41 -7.00 5.86 9.22
C ASN A 41 -8.38 5.16 9.14
N GLU A 42 -8.38 3.88 8.77
CA GLU A 42 -9.58 3.08 8.59
C GLU A 42 -10.39 2.93 9.89
N ALA A 43 -9.72 2.88 11.04
CA ALA A 43 -10.39 2.76 12.33
C ALA A 43 -11.18 4.04 12.66
N VAL A 44 -10.63 5.22 12.35
CA VAL A 44 -11.33 6.50 12.47
C VAL A 44 -12.54 6.54 11.54
N LEU A 45 -12.38 6.13 10.27
CA LEU A 45 -13.50 6.09 9.32
C LEU A 45 -14.63 5.17 9.82
N LEU A 46 -14.28 3.98 10.35
CA LEU A 46 -15.28 3.07 10.90
C LEU A 46 -16.01 3.66 12.11
N GLN A 47 -15.30 4.38 12.99
CA GLN A 47 -15.91 5.07 14.13
C GLN A 47 -16.87 6.15 13.67
N GLN A 48 -16.51 6.96 12.67
CA GLN A 48 -17.38 7.99 12.10
C GLN A 48 -18.65 7.40 11.50
N ILE A 49 -18.54 6.24 10.82
CA ILE A 49 -19.71 5.51 10.30
C ILE A 49 -20.59 5.03 11.45
N GLN A 50 -20.01 4.42 12.48
CA GLN A 50 -20.75 3.91 13.64
C GLN A 50 -21.43 5.01 14.46
N ALA A 51 -20.81 6.20 14.54
CA ALA A 51 -21.36 7.37 15.19
C ALA A 51 -22.42 8.10 14.34
N GLY A 52 -22.57 7.73 13.06
CA GLY A 52 -23.47 8.40 12.12
C GLY A 52 -22.98 9.78 11.68
N GLU A 53 -21.69 10.08 11.84
CA GLU A 53 -21.07 11.34 11.40
C GLU A 53 -20.94 11.41 9.87
N VAL A 54 -20.84 10.26 9.22
CA VAL A 54 -20.85 10.09 7.76
C VAL A 54 -21.95 9.12 7.35
N THR A 55 -22.51 9.32 6.16
CA THR A 55 -23.49 8.38 5.60
C THR A 55 -22.85 7.02 5.39
N GLU A 56 -23.48 5.96 5.93
CA GLU A 56 -22.97 4.58 5.85
C GLU A 56 -22.59 4.17 4.43
N HIS A 57 -23.40 4.52 3.43
CA HIS A 57 -23.07 4.35 2.03
C HIS A 57 -22.75 5.71 1.39
N PRO A 58 -21.61 5.87 0.67
CA PRO A 58 -20.63 4.86 0.30
C PRO A 58 -19.45 4.70 1.29
N ALA A 59 -19.57 5.21 2.52
CA ALA A 59 -18.44 5.26 3.46
C ALA A 59 -17.94 3.88 3.88
N TYR A 60 -18.84 2.90 4.05
CA TYR A 60 -18.48 1.55 4.44
C TYR A 60 -17.73 0.80 3.33
N GLU A 61 -18.14 0.95 2.08
CA GLU A 61 -17.42 0.42 0.92
C GLU A 61 -16.03 1.03 0.81
N HIS A 62 -15.93 2.35 1.03
CA HIS A 62 -14.66 3.05 1.04
C HIS A 62 -13.76 2.57 2.20
N TYR A 63 -14.31 2.34 3.39
CA TYR A 63 -13.58 1.72 4.51
C TYR A 63 -13.05 0.33 4.15
N LEU A 64 -13.88 -0.54 3.55
CA LEU A 64 -13.47 -1.88 3.12
C LEU A 64 -12.37 -1.81 2.04
N ALA A 65 -12.53 -0.92 1.07
CA ALA A 65 -11.53 -0.70 0.03
C ALA A 65 -10.19 -0.22 0.62
N ALA A 66 -10.22 0.73 1.56
CA ALA A 66 -9.03 1.18 2.26
C ALA A 66 -8.33 0.01 2.98
N ARG A 67 -9.07 -0.82 3.73
CA ARG A 67 -8.48 -2.00 4.39
C ARG A 67 -7.82 -2.97 3.42
N ILE A 68 -8.49 -3.29 2.30
CA ILE A 68 -7.94 -4.19 1.28
C ILE A 68 -6.65 -3.60 0.69
N LEU A 69 -6.59 -2.30 0.42
CA LEU A 69 -5.39 -1.65 -0.09
C LEU A 69 -4.24 -1.69 0.93
N ALA A 70 -4.53 -1.48 2.21
CA ALA A 70 -3.54 -1.56 3.28
C ALA A 70 -2.97 -2.99 3.41
N ASP A 71 -3.83 -4.00 3.44
CA ASP A 71 -3.43 -5.40 3.51
C ASP A 71 -2.62 -5.82 2.27
N THR A 72 -3.08 -5.44 1.08
CA THR A 72 -2.37 -5.71 -0.19
C THR A 72 -0.99 -5.05 -0.20
N ARG A 73 -0.89 -3.80 0.29
CA ARG A 73 0.39 -3.10 0.39
C ARG A 73 1.37 -3.84 1.30
N GLU A 74 0.89 -4.40 2.41
CA GLU A 74 1.76 -5.14 3.33
C GLU A 74 2.27 -6.46 2.71
N ILE A 75 1.43 -7.13 1.91
CA ILE A 75 1.85 -8.29 1.12
C ILE A 75 2.94 -7.88 0.12
N VAL A 76 2.72 -6.83 -0.67
CA VAL A 76 3.70 -6.32 -1.66
C VAL A 76 5.01 -5.92 -0.97
N ARG A 77 4.95 -5.27 0.19
CA ARG A 77 6.12 -4.88 0.96
C ARG A 77 6.89 -6.09 1.49
N THR A 78 6.19 -7.14 1.90
CA THR A 78 6.81 -8.40 2.34
C THR A 78 7.55 -9.07 1.18
N THR A 79 6.90 -9.18 0.01
CA THR A 79 7.52 -9.71 -1.21
C THR A 79 8.75 -8.89 -1.61
N LEU A 80 8.68 -7.56 -1.55
CA LEU A 80 9.82 -6.68 -1.83
C LEU A 80 10.99 -6.94 -0.90
N VAL A 81 10.74 -7.11 0.41
CA VAL A 81 11.78 -7.43 1.39
C VAL A 81 12.42 -8.79 1.13
N GLU A 82 11.63 -9.78 0.70
CA GLU A 82 12.16 -11.10 0.31
C GLU A 82 13.08 -10.98 -0.90
N ARG A 83 12.66 -10.27 -1.95
CA ARG A 83 13.47 -10.05 -3.15
C ARG A 83 14.77 -9.29 -2.88
N LEU A 84 14.72 -8.28 -2.00
CA LEU A 84 15.92 -7.57 -1.58
C LEU A 84 16.89 -8.47 -0.80
N LYS A 85 16.39 -9.39 0.02
CA LYS A 85 17.24 -10.37 0.72
C LYS A 85 17.90 -11.35 -0.23
N GLU A 86 17.17 -11.79 -1.26
CA GLU A 86 17.72 -12.66 -2.32
C GLU A 86 18.82 -11.94 -3.09
N ALA A 87 18.56 -10.70 -3.54
CA ALA A 87 19.54 -9.89 -4.25
C ALA A 87 20.84 -9.69 -3.44
N ASN A 88 20.72 -9.40 -2.14
CA ASN A 88 21.86 -9.16 -1.23
C ASN A 88 22.62 -10.43 -0.80
N ARG A 89 22.12 -11.64 -1.11
CA ARG A 89 22.79 -12.91 -0.81
C ARG A 89 23.69 -13.39 -1.95
N THR A 90 23.59 -12.76 -3.11
CA THR A 90 24.39 -13.01 -4.32
C THR A 90 25.61 -12.11 -4.34
#